data_AF-A0AAI9UA50-F1
#
_entry.id   AF-A0AAI9UA50-F1
#
_cell.length_a   1.000
_cell.length_b   1.000
_cell.length_c   1.000
_cell.angle_alpha   90.00
_cell.angle_beta   90.00
_cell.angle_gamma   90.00
#
_symmetry.space_group_name_H-M   'P 1'
#
loop_
_entity.id
_entity.type
_entity.pdbx_description
1 polymer ?
#
loop_
_entity_poly.entity_id
_entity_poly.type
_entity_poly.pdbx_seq_one_letter_code
_entity_poly.pdbx_strand_id
1 'polypeptide(L)'
;MLFASPQASVFSRQIHNTFELDTNRTNMENKVNPSMESISSQMDTEGKSREEMIAESVKKNEDVQNLYPQVDFKGAVLEPTIHLTYDIQEHVDEPNQRRYNTLIAEMLERTAEPDLAERLLWEARECLTGYPDILAQFDEIFLGQRSASSVIRELHECMMIKKTVERRMSQQVNDASNEELIQ
;
A
#
# COMPACT_ATOMS: atom_id res chain seq x y z
N MET A 1 11.64 18.21 15.42
CA MET A 1 11.54 17.08 14.48
C MET A 1 10.92 15.92 15.24
N LEU A 2 9.65 15.62 15.00
CA LEU A 2 9.01 14.42 15.54
C LEU A 2 9.32 13.30 14.57
N PHE A 3 10.24 12.40 14.93
CA PHE A 3 10.49 11.21 14.13
C PHE A 3 9.25 10.31 14.22
N ALA A 4 8.71 9.89 13.07
CA ALA A 4 7.75 8.82 13.03
C ALA A 4 8.30 7.60 13.78
N SER A 5 7.46 6.92 14.55
CA SER A 5 7.86 5.67 15.20
C SER A 5 8.36 4.69 14.13
N PRO A 6 9.40 3.88 14.41
CA PRO A 6 9.82 2.79 13.55
C PRO A 6 8.64 1.92 13.07
N GLN A 7 7.71 1.60 13.97
CA GLN A 7 6.51 0.80 13.65
C GLN A 7 5.58 1.52 12.66
N ALA A 8 5.52 2.84 12.75
CA ALA A 8 4.69 3.68 11.90
C ALA A 8 5.22 3.77 10.46
N SER A 9 6.52 4.02 10.29
CA SER A 9 7.16 4.03 8.96
C SER A 9 6.99 2.69 8.24
N VAL A 10 7.11 1.61 9.01
CA VAL A 10 7.00 0.24 8.54
C VAL A 10 5.56 -0.10 8.14
N PHE A 11 4.57 0.28 8.96
CA PHE A 11 3.14 0.19 8.66
C PHE A 11 2.79 0.87 7.32
N SER A 12 3.18 2.13 7.20
CA SER A 12 2.92 2.93 6.01
C SER A 12 3.53 2.34 4.74
N ARG A 13 4.74 1.76 4.85
CA ARG A 13 5.38 1.08 3.71
C ARG A 13 4.61 -0.18 3.30
N GLN A 14 4.07 -0.96 4.24
CA GLN A 14 3.30 -2.15 3.89
C GLN A 14 1.95 -1.83 3.26
N ILE A 15 1.19 -0.88 3.83
CA ILE A 15 -0.08 -0.44 3.25
C ILE A 15 0.17 -0.04 1.79
N HIS A 16 1.16 0.81 1.56
CA HIS A 16 1.52 1.21 0.21
C HIS A 16 1.88 0.01 -0.70
N ASN A 17 2.73 -0.93 -0.25
CA ASN A 17 3.10 -2.11 -1.03
C ASN A 17 1.95 -3.09 -1.28
N THR A 18 0.95 -3.12 -0.41
CA THR A 18 -0.23 -4.00 -0.51
C THR A 18 -1.26 -3.42 -1.49
N PHE A 19 -1.42 -2.10 -1.49
CA PHE A 19 -2.40 -1.40 -2.33
C PHE A 19 -1.84 -0.85 -3.66
N GLU A 20 -0.51 -0.84 -3.87
CA GLU A 20 0.05 -0.71 -5.23
C GLU A 20 -0.08 -2.04 -5.99
N LEU A 21 -1.01 -2.07 -6.94
CA LEU A 21 -0.97 -2.98 -8.08
C LEU A 21 -0.29 -2.28 -9.24
N ASP A 22 0.75 -2.92 -9.76
CA ASP A 22 1.32 -2.72 -11.10
C ASP A 22 1.11 -1.35 -11.75
N THR A 23 1.83 -0.34 -11.26
CA THR A 23 2.16 0.82 -12.12
C THR A 23 3.35 0.52 -13.05
N ASN A 24 3.84 -0.74 -13.09
CA ASN A 24 5.01 -1.13 -13.89
C ASN A 24 4.77 -2.30 -14.89
N ARG A 25 3.52 -2.62 -15.23
CA ARG A 25 3.19 -3.56 -16.31
C ARG A 25 2.48 -2.90 -17.51
N THR A 26 2.96 -1.73 -17.93
CA THR A 26 2.45 -1.09 -19.17
C THR A 26 3.50 -0.35 -19.98
N ASN A 27 4.78 -0.71 -19.83
CA ASN A 27 5.81 -0.32 -20.80
C ASN A 27 6.37 -1.59 -21.44
N MET A 28 5.99 -1.80 -22.70
CA MET A 28 6.31 -2.93 -23.59
C MET A 28 5.28 -4.07 -23.63
N GLU A 29 4.06 -3.79 -24.10
CA GLU A 29 3.44 -4.64 -25.13
C GLU A 29 2.21 -3.99 -25.80
N ASN A 30 2.25 -4.01 -27.13
CA ASN A 30 1.15 -3.93 -28.10
C ASN A 30 0.35 -2.63 -28.32
N LYS A 31 0.63 -2.04 -29.49
CA LYS A 31 -0.39 -1.56 -30.42
C LYS A 31 -1.53 -2.58 -30.49
N VAL A 32 -2.77 -2.20 -30.14
CA VAL A 32 -4.05 -2.50 -30.82
C VAL A 32 -5.22 -2.04 -29.93
N ASN A 33 -6.01 -1.08 -30.46
CA ASN A 33 -7.38 -0.63 -30.14
C ASN A 33 -7.89 -0.44 -28.68
N PRO A 34 -8.54 0.71 -28.37
CA PRO A 34 -9.21 0.92 -27.10
C PRO A 34 -10.66 0.41 -27.19
N SER A 35 -10.94 -0.74 -26.58
CA SER A 35 -12.30 -1.06 -26.13
C SER A 35 -12.35 -0.79 -24.62
N MET A 36 -13.37 -0.05 -24.20
CA MET A 36 -13.63 0.28 -22.81
C MET A 36 -13.88 -0.99 -21.99
N GLU A 37 -12.87 -1.47 -21.27
CA GLU A 37 -13.07 -2.41 -20.17
C GLU A 37 -12.28 -1.92 -18.94
N SER A 38 -13.06 -1.38 -18.00
CA SER A 38 -12.90 -1.44 -16.55
C SER A 38 -11.47 -1.51 -16.01
N ILE A 39 -10.88 -0.34 -15.72
CA ILE A 39 -9.75 -0.24 -14.79
C ILE A 39 -10.30 -0.43 -13.38
N SER A 40 -10.63 -1.69 -13.04
CA SER A 40 -10.73 -2.12 -11.67
C SER A 40 -9.36 -2.67 -11.31
N SER A 41 -8.50 -1.81 -10.74
CA SER A 41 -7.32 -2.26 -10.01
C SER A 41 -7.81 -3.01 -8.77
N GLN A 42 -8.31 -4.23 -8.95
CA GLN A 42 -8.53 -5.16 -7.86
C GLN A 42 -7.15 -5.53 -7.34
N MET A 43 -6.95 -5.53 -6.01
CA MET A 43 -5.85 -6.26 -5.39
C MET A 43 -5.89 -7.67 -5.94
N ASP A 44 -5.06 -7.91 -6.94
CA ASP A 44 -4.96 -9.16 -7.68
C ASP A 44 -4.21 -10.13 -6.77
N THR A 45 -4.95 -10.65 -5.79
CA THR A 45 -4.59 -11.86 -5.08
C THR A 45 -4.75 -12.99 -6.09
N GLU A 46 -3.80 -13.13 -7.03
CA GLU A 46 -3.79 -14.05 -8.19
C GLU A 46 -3.95 -15.54 -7.81
N GLY A 47 -5.04 -15.92 -7.15
CA GLY A 47 -5.28 -17.27 -6.60
C GLY A 47 -4.34 -17.69 -5.47
N LYS A 48 -3.48 -16.79 -4.96
CA LYS A 48 -2.54 -17.09 -3.87
C LYS A 48 -3.29 -17.22 -2.54
N SER A 49 -2.87 -18.15 -1.70
CA SER A 49 -3.34 -18.27 -0.33
C SER A 49 -2.83 -17.13 0.56
N ARG A 50 -3.51 -16.89 1.70
CA ARG A 50 -3.11 -15.89 2.71
C ARG A 50 -1.66 -16.12 3.15
N GLU A 51 -1.31 -17.37 3.42
CA GLU A 51 0.02 -17.78 3.88
C GLU A 51 1.10 -17.54 2.83
N GLU A 52 0.80 -17.78 1.55
CA GLU A 52 1.71 -17.48 0.44
C GLU A 52 1.95 -15.97 0.31
N MET A 53 0.90 -15.17 0.46
CA MET A 53 1.03 -13.70 0.43
C MET A 53 1.83 -13.16 1.60
N ILE A 54 1.65 -13.72 2.80
CA ILE A 54 2.47 -13.37 3.96
C ILE A 54 3.93 -13.74 3.70
N ALA A 55 4.21 -14.96 3.23
CA ALA A 55 5.58 -15.41 2.99
C ALA A 55 6.30 -14.57 1.91
N GLU A 56 5.60 -14.25 0.82
CA GLU A 56 6.14 -13.39 -0.24
C GLU A 56 6.39 -11.96 0.28
N SER A 57 5.46 -11.41 1.06
CA SER A 57 5.59 -10.07 1.64
C SER A 57 6.72 -9.98 2.66
N VAL A 58 6.92 -11.01 3.49
CA VAL A 58 8.07 -11.10 4.41
C VAL A 58 9.37 -11.04 3.62
N LYS A 59 9.48 -11.84 2.55
CA LYS A 59 10.68 -11.89 1.72
C LYS A 59 10.95 -10.56 1.01
N LYS A 60 9.93 -9.92 0.43
CA LYS A 60 10.07 -8.64 -0.28
C LYS A 60 10.49 -7.48 0.64
N ASN A 61 10.22 -7.60 1.93
CA ASN A 61 10.46 -6.55 2.90
C ASN A 61 11.54 -6.94 3.93
N GLU A 62 12.40 -7.91 3.62
CA GLU A 62 13.50 -8.30 4.51
C GLU A 62 14.39 -7.10 4.87
N ASP A 63 14.66 -6.21 3.90
CA ASP A 63 15.39 -4.96 4.13
C ASP A 63 14.70 -4.05 5.14
N VAL A 64 13.36 -4.02 5.16
CA VAL A 64 12.59 -3.23 6.13
C VAL A 64 12.79 -3.79 7.54
N GLN A 65 12.69 -5.11 7.69
CA GLN A 65 12.90 -5.78 8.97
C GLN A 65 14.35 -5.58 9.47
N ASN A 66 15.33 -5.59 8.57
CA ASN A 66 16.73 -5.34 8.89
C ASN A 66 17.00 -3.89 9.33
N LEU A 67 16.29 -2.91 8.75
CA LEU A 67 16.39 -1.51 9.16
C LEU A 67 15.72 -1.23 10.50
N TYR A 68 14.72 -2.03 10.88
CA TYR A 68 13.94 -1.86 12.11
C TYR A 68 13.79 -3.18 12.89
N PRO A 69 14.89 -3.79 13.38
CA PRO A 69 14.88 -5.11 14.03
C PRO A 69 14.04 -5.16 15.32
N GLN A 70 13.78 -4.01 15.93
CA GLN A 70 12.95 -3.86 17.13
C GLN A 70 11.44 -3.89 16.84
N VAL A 71 11.04 -3.80 15.58
CA VAL A 71 9.63 -3.84 15.17
C VAL A 71 9.30 -5.27 14.74
N ASP A 72 8.24 -5.84 15.32
CA ASP A 72 7.64 -7.07 14.79
C ASP A 72 6.88 -6.75 13.50
N PHE A 73 7.60 -6.67 12.38
CA PHE A 73 6.98 -6.27 11.12
C PHE A 73 6.00 -7.32 10.61
N LYS A 74 6.36 -8.60 10.75
CA LYS A 74 5.51 -9.69 10.29
C LYS A 74 4.18 -9.71 11.05
N GLY A 75 4.24 -9.83 12.37
CA GLY A 75 3.05 -10.02 13.20
C GLY A 75 2.23 -8.74 13.40
N ALA A 76 2.88 -7.58 13.49
CA ALA A 76 2.18 -6.33 13.81
C ALA A 76 1.71 -5.54 12.56
N VAL A 77 2.17 -5.89 11.36
CA VAL A 77 1.87 -5.11 10.15
C VAL A 77 1.50 -6.00 8.96
N LEU A 78 2.36 -6.96 8.58
CA LEU A 78 2.13 -7.78 7.38
C LEU A 78 0.89 -8.65 7.51
N GLU A 79 0.85 -9.50 8.54
CA GLU A 79 -0.25 -10.45 8.74
C GLU A 79 -1.60 -9.74 8.92
N PRO A 80 -1.74 -8.70 9.78
CA PRO A 80 -3.01 -8.00 9.94
C PRO A 80 -3.51 -7.35 8.65
N THR A 81 -2.61 -6.71 7.88
CA THR A 81 -3.00 -6.05 6.63
C THR A 81 -3.45 -7.06 5.58
N ILE A 82 -2.73 -8.17 5.43
CA ILE A 82 -3.08 -9.22 4.46
C ILE A 82 -4.37 -9.91 4.88
N HIS A 83 -4.56 -10.23 6.16
CA HIS A 83 -5.83 -10.78 6.65
C HIS A 83 -6.99 -9.84 6.37
N LEU A 84 -6.85 -8.55 6.65
CA LEU A 84 -7.89 -7.56 6.35
C LEU A 84 -8.25 -7.54 4.86
N THR A 85 -7.27 -7.57 3.96
CA THR A 85 -7.54 -7.65 2.51
C THR A 85 -8.38 -8.86 2.16
N TYR A 86 -7.98 -10.06 2.61
CA TYR A 86 -8.69 -11.28 2.27
C TYR A 86 -10.09 -11.32 2.91
N ASP A 87 -10.22 -10.89 4.16
CA ASP A 87 -11.51 -10.83 4.84
C ASP A 87 -12.47 -9.87 4.12
N ILE A 88 -11.97 -8.74 3.61
CA ILE A 88 -12.77 -7.84 2.77
C ILE A 88 -13.20 -8.55 1.48
N GLN A 89 -12.30 -9.22 0.78
CA GLN A 89 -12.61 -9.94 -0.47
C GLN A 89 -13.62 -11.09 -0.26
N GLU A 90 -13.52 -11.81 0.85
CA GLU A 90 -14.32 -13.00 1.13
C GLU A 90 -15.71 -12.68 1.71
N HIS A 91 -15.85 -11.57 2.42
CA HIS A 91 -17.04 -11.34 3.26
C HIS A 91 -17.78 -10.02 3.00
N VAL A 92 -17.13 -9.00 2.43
CA VAL A 92 -17.80 -7.73 2.11
C VAL A 92 -18.52 -7.87 0.76
N ASP A 93 -19.66 -7.20 0.56
CA ASP A 93 -20.34 -7.19 -0.74
C ASP A 93 -19.52 -6.44 -1.81
N GLU A 94 -19.62 -6.88 -3.07
CA GLU A 94 -18.83 -6.32 -4.18
C GLU A 94 -18.92 -4.78 -4.31
N PRO A 95 -20.11 -4.15 -4.19
CA PRO A 95 -20.20 -2.68 -4.16
C PRO A 95 -19.34 -2.03 -3.08
N ASN A 96 -19.41 -2.51 -1.84
CA ASN A 96 -18.63 -1.97 -0.73
C ASN A 96 -17.14 -2.30 -0.85
N GLN A 97 -16.77 -3.48 -1.34
CA GLN A 97 -15.37 -3.83 -1.64
C GLN A 97 -14.77 -2.85 -2.66
N ARG A 98 -15.46 -2.64 -3.79
CA ARG A 98 -14.99 -1.75 -4.85
C ARG A 98 -14.81 -0.33 -4.33
N ARG A 99 -15.81 0.17 -3.60
CA ARG A 99 -15.75 1.52 -3.01
C ARG A 99 -14.60 1.65 -2.02
N TYR A 100 -14.43 0.68 -1.11
CA TYR A 100 -13.32 0.64 -0.17
C TYR A 100 -11.96 0.71 -0.89
N ASN A 101 -11.76 -0.15 -1.89
CA ASN A 101 -10.50 -0.21 -2.64
C ASN A 101 -10.20 1.11 -3.37
N THR A 102 -11.22 1.72 -4.00
CA THR A 102 -11.07 3.04 -4.64
C THR A 102 -10.68 4.12 -3.64
N LEU A 103 -11.33 4.17 -2.47
CA LEU A 103 -11.06 5.18 -1.44
C LEU A 103 -9.67 5.02 -0.84
N ILE A 104 -9.22 3.79 -0.58
CA ILE A 104 -7.87 3.53 -0.08
C ILE A 104 -6.81 3.90 -1.12
N ALA A 105 -7.03 3.55 -2.40
CA ALA A 105 -6.12 3.94 -3.48
C ALA A 105 -6.00 5.47 -3.60
N GLU A 106 -7.13 6.18 -3.63
CA GLU A 106 -7.15 7.65 -3.69
C GLU A 106 -6.49 8.28 -2.46
N MET A 107 -6.72 7.72 -1.26
CA MET A 107 -6.07 8.18 -0.03
C MET A 107 -4.55 8.10 -0.13
N LEU A 108 -4.01 7.00 -0.67
CA LEU A 108 -2.57 6.79 -0.84
C LEU A 108 -1.96 7.76 -1.86
N GLU A 109 -2.66 8.03 -2.96
CA GLU A 109 -2.24 9.02 -3.96
C GLU A 109 -2.27 10.46 -3.42
N ARG A 110 -3.20 10.74 -2.50
CA ARG A 110 -3.46 12.08 -1.95
C ARG A 110 -2.87 12.31 -0.55
N THR A 111 -1.93 11.49 -0.10
CA THR A 111 -1.25 11.66 1.21
C THR A 111 -0.61 13.04 1.41
N ALA A 112 -0.31 13.79 0.34
CA ALA A 112 0.18 15.17 0.40
C ALA A 112 -0.89 16.20 0.83
N GLU A 113 -2.17 15.84 0.78
CA GLU A 113 -3.32 16.63 1.19
C GLU A 113 -3.95 15.97 2.44
N PRO A 114 -3.41 16.23 3.65
CA PRO A 114 -3.72 15.41 4.82
C PRO A 114 -5.21 15.41 5.21
N ASP A 115 -5.90 16.56 5.10
CA ASP A 115 -7.32 16.66 5.41
C ASP A 115 -8.20 15.85 4.43
N LEU A 116 -7.78 15.76 3.16
CA LEU A 116 -8.47 14.98 2.14
C LEU A 116 -8.20 13.48 2.35
N ALA A 117 -6.94 13.10 2.55
CA ALA A 117 -6.55 11.72 2.78
C ALA A 117 -7.18 11.15 4.06
N GLU A 118 -7.29 11.96 5.12
CA GLU A 118 -8.01 11.56 6.34
C GLU A 118 -9.50 11.34 6.07
N ARG A 119 -10.15 12.24 5.30
CA ARG A 119 -11.55 12.06 4.91
C ARG A 119 -11.76 10.77 4.12
N LEU A 120 -10.89 10.49 3.15
CA LEU A 120 -10.95 9.27 2.35
C LEU A 120 -10.77 8.00 3.21
N LEU A 121 -9.90 8.04 4.23
CA LEU A 121 -9.75 6.94 5.20
C LEU A 121 -11.05 6.71 5.99
N TRP A 122 -11.70 7.79 6.45
CA TRP A 122 -12.99 7.69 7.15
C TRP A 122 -14.11 7.16 6.24
N GLU A 123 -14.17 7.60 4.99
CA GLU A 123 -15.15 7.08 4.01
C GLU A 123 -14.89 5.60 3.69
N ALA A 124 -13.62 5.17 3.62
CA ALA A 124 -13.27 3.76 3.45
C ALA A 124 -13.79 2.93 4.63
N ARG A 125 -13.60 3.44 5.86
CA ARG A 125 -14.15 2.83 7.08
C ARG A 125 -15.67 2.71 7.04
N GLU A 126 -16.38 3.70 6.50
CA GLU A 126 -17.86 3.66 6.39
C GLU A 126 -18.35 2.47 5.57
N CYS A 127 -17.60 2.06 4.54
CA CYS A 127 -17.91 0.89 3.70
C CYS A 127 -17.93 -0.42 4.51
N LEU A 128 -17.26 -0.46 5.66
CA LEU A 128 -17.11 -1.64 6.51
C LEU A 128 -18.11 -1.66 7.68
N THR A 129 -18.97 -0.65 7.83
CA THR A 129 -19.89 -0.53 8.98
C THR A 129 -20.91 -1.66 9.10
N GLY A 130 -21.25 -2.33 7.99
CA GLY A 130 -22.09 -3.53 7.97
C GLY A 130 -21.35 -4.83 8.37
N TYR A 131 -20.03 -4.76 8.58
CA TYR A 131 -19.12 -5.91 8.75
C TYR A 131 -18.29 -5.73 10.03
N PRO A 132 -18.88 -5.96 11.22
CA PRO A 132 -18.30 -5.52 12.49
C PRO A 132 -16.91 -6.12 12.79
N ASP A 133 -16.68 -7.39 12.44
CA ASP A 133 -15.38 -8.04 12.67
C ASP A 133 -14.28 -7.44 11.78
N ILE A 134 -14.61 -7.14 10.53
CA ILE A 134 -13.70 -6.53 9.55
C ILE A 134 -13.44 -5.07 9.89
N LEU A 135 -14.48 -4.35 10.34
CA LEU A 135 -14.36 -3.00 10.84
C LEU A 135 -13.43 -2.92 12.06
N ALA A 136 -13.55 -3.88 12.98
CA ALA A 136 -12.66 -3.94 14.15
C ALA A 136 -11.20 -4.18 13.75
N GLN A 137 -10.96 -5.03 12.76
CA GLN A 137 -9.61 -5.22 12.19
C GLN A 137 -9.08 -3.93 11.56
N PHE A 138 -9.90 -3.27 10.73
CA PHE A 138 -9.54 -1.98 10.15
C PHE A 138 -9.19 -0.95 11.23
N ASP A 139 -10.02 -0.83 12.26
CA ASP A 139 -9.81 0.10 13.36
C ASP A 139 -8.52 -0.21 14.12
N GLU A 140 -8.23 -1.49 14.41
CA GLU A 140 -6.98 -1.87 15.09
C GLU A 140 -5.75 -1.52 14.24
N ILE A 141 -5.82 -1.76 12.93
CA ILE A 141 -4.73 -1.56 11.97
C ILE A 141 -4.45 -0.06 11.76
N PHE A 142 -5.49 0.74 11.50
CA PHE A 142 -5.36 2.15 11.11
C PHE A 142 -5.57 3.14 12.26
N LEU A 143 -6.39 2.81 13.26
CA LEU A 143 -6.87 3.76 14.26
C LEU A 143 -6.58 3.33 15.71
N GLY A 144 -5.91 2.19 15.94
CA GLY A 144 -5.75 1.58 17.26
C GLY A 144 -5.20 2.54 18.32
N GLN A 145 -3.87 2.65 18.44
CA GLN A 145 -3.23 3.62 19.36
C GLN A 145 -2.86 4.94 18.68
N ARG A 146 -3.31 5.15 17.44
CA ARG A 146 -2.89 6.26 16.58
C ARG A 146 -4.10 7.01 16.05
N SER A 147 -3.99 8.33 15.92
CA SER A 147 -5.01 9.12 15.21
C SER A 147 -4.89 8.93 13.70
N ALA A 148 -6.00 9.07 12.97
CA ALA A 148 -6.02 9.04 11.50
C ALA A 148 -4.99 10.03 10.91
N SER A 149 -4.96 11.27 11.41
CA SER A 149 -3.95 12.27 11.03
C SER A 149 -2.50 11.79 11.19
N SER A 150 -2.19 11.02 12.24
CA SER A 150 -0.84 10.45 12.42
C SER A 150 -0.51 9.43 11.35
N VAL A 151 -1.46 8.54 11.02
CA VAL A 151 -1.30 7.55 9.96
C VAL A 151 -1.10 8.20 8.59
N ILE A 152 -1.89 9.23 8.26
CA ILE A 152 -1.76 9.95 6.99
C ILE A 152 -0.40 10.64 6.88
N ARG A 153 0.08 11.28 7.94
CA ARG A 153 1.42 11.89 7.96
C ARG A 153 2.50 10.85 7.73
N GLU A 154 2.42 9.71 8.42
CA GLU A 154 3.40 8.61 8.30
C GLU A 154 3.41 8.02 6.88
N LEU A 155 2.22 7.86 6.28
CA LEU A 155 2.07 7.45 4.88
C LEU A 155 2.75 8.46 3.94
N HIS A 156 2.48 9.75 4.11
CA HIS A 156 3.10 10.79 3.28
C HIS A 156 4.64 10.78 3.36
N GLU A 157 5.20 10.65 4.56
CA GLU A 157 6.66 10.57 4.75
C GLU A 157 7.24 9.36 4.01
N CYS A 158 6.60 8.19 4.10
CA CYS A 158 7.00 7.00 3.36
C CYS A 158 6.94 7.17 1.84
N MET A 159 5.87 7.80 1.32
CA MET A 159 5.72 8.12 -0.11
C MET A 159 6.86 9.00 -0.63
N MET A 160 7.26 9.99 0.17
CA MET A 160 8.34 10.91 -0.18
C MET A 160 9.71 10.23 -0.17
N ILE A 161 9.96 9.33 0.78
CA ILE A 161 11.21 8.54 0.84
C ILE A 161 11.32 7.65 -0.39
N LYS A 162 10.26 6.93 -0.78
CA LYS A 162 10.24 6.08 -1.99
C LYS A 162 10.52 6.90 -3.25
N LYS A 163 9.79 7.99 -3.49
CA LYS A 163 10.01 8.88 -4.65
C LYS A 163 11.44 9.39 -4.74
N THR A 164 12.06 9.67 -3.60
CA THR A 164 13.46 10.13 -3.52
C THR A 164 14.47 9.02 -3.79
N VAL A 165 14.15 7.77 -3.45
CA VAL A 165 14.97 6.58 -3.76
C VAL A 165 14.82 6.21 -5.24
N GLU A 166 13.60 6.15 -5.76
CA GLU A 166 13.33 5.85 -7.18
C GLU A 166 14.01 6.85 -8.11
N ARG A 167 13.88 8.16 -7.83
CA ARG A 167 14.59 9.19 -8.60
C ARG A 167 16.10 8.98 -8.62
N ARG A 168 16.70 8.58 -7.48
CA ARG A 168 18.15 8.31 -7.40
C ARG A 168 18.56 7.09 -8.22
N MET A 169 17.75 6.04 -8.24
CA MET A 169 18.00 4.84 -9.05
C MET A 169 17.81 5.11 -10.54
N SER A 170 16.78 5.86 -10.94
CA SER A 170 16.61 6.29 -12.34
C SER A 170 17.74 7.19 -12.81
N GLN A 171 18.29 8.04 -11.93
CA GLN A 171 19.47 8.86 -12.24
C GLN A 171 20.72 7.98 -12.45
N GLN A 172 20.96 6.98 -11.59
CA GLN A 172 22.08 6.05 -11.73
C GLN A 172 22.00 5.17 -12.99
N VAL A 173 20.81 4.73 -13.39
CA VAL A 173 20.63 3.93 -14.61
C VAL A 173 20.89 4.76 -15.87
N ASN A 174 20.53 6.05 -15.86
CA ASN A 174 20.82 6.97 -16.96
C ASN A 174 22.31 7.33 -17.06
N ASP A 175 23.01 7.42 -15.92
CA ASP A 175 24.46 7.68 -15.90
C ASP A 175 25.26 6.44 -16.36
N ALA A 176 24.84 5.23 -15.97
CA ALA A 176 25.48 3.98 -16.42
C ALA A 176 25.28 3.70 -17.93
N SER A 177 24.15 4.12 -18.49
CA SER A 177 23.85 3.94 -19.93
C SER A 177 24.60 4.92 -20.84
N ASN A 178 25.11 6.03 -20.29
CA ASN A 178 25.88 7.02 -21.05
C ASN A 178 27.39 6.74 -21.07
N GLU A 179 27.91 5.90 -20.19
CA GLU A 179 29.33 5.51 -20.19
C GLU A 179 29.66 4.39 -21.20
N GLU A 180 28.69 3.61 -21.67
CA GLU A 180 28.89 2.60 -22.72
C GLU A 180 28.81 3.14 -24.16
N LEU A 181 28.38 4.39 -24.38
CA LEU A 181 28.27 4.99 -25.72
C LEU A 181 29.50 5.85 -26.12
N ILE A 182 30.52 5.91 -25.26
CA ILE A 182 31.78 6.62 -25.53
C ILE A 182 32.95 5.63 -25.43
N GLN A 183 32.99 4.63 -26.32
CA GLN A 183 34.20 3.90 -26.69
C GLN A 183 34.27 3.71 -28.20
#